data_AF-A0AA47EKG8-F1
#
_entry.id   AF-A0AA47EKG8-F1
#
_cell.length_a   1.000
_cell.length_b   1.000
_cell.length_c   1.000
_cell.angle_alpha   90.00
_cell.angle_beta   90.00
_cell.angle_gamma   90.00
#
_symmetry.space_group_name_H-M   'P 1'
#
loop_
_entity.id
_entity.type
_entity.pdbx_description
1 polymer ?
#
loop_
_entity_poly.entity_id
_entity_poly.type
_entity_poly.pdbx_seq_one_letter_code
_entity_poly.pdbx_strand_id
1 'polypeptide(L)'
;MTSIIIPSTKSLTVTNKIPNGNINEKNITVGSDGLYTYSSFLFFDISKVPSNAEISNAELVLFKTDNFYKDNIKCIYIYPLFDYFSTFTTYNNLPEINHIIQGSLHPLTSKISVTANLTKIVSLWFRNSLSNKGIILCKKNNDFITSFGSAICSDKYLTPFIKVVYSIKNTIIIHENSNPMKVIYSPCPCNCPSYPNPPIPPAPPVPTIRRVEVTGIVAPFSIYVIIVTLSVTRSNTGHIDNYYVTDQYDNSTSSTPLAIDKFYDIAVIPQENPGDTENISLSGSYKG
;
A
#
# COMPACT_ATOMS: atom_id res chain seq x y z
N MET A 1 19.95 2.36 6.04
CA MET A 1 18.84 1.38 5.89
C MET A 1 18.51 0.84 7.25
N THR A 2 17.23 0.70 7.55
CA THR A 2 16.72 0.22 8.84
C THR A 2 16.09 -1.15 8.64
N SER A 3 16.16 -2.02 9.65
CA SER A 3 15.50 -3.33 9.62
C SER A 3 14.53 -3.49 10.77
N ILE A 4 13.40 -4.15 10.53
CA ILE A 4 12.40 -4.48 11.53
C ILE A 4 11.91 -5.91 11.36
N ILE A 5 11.60 -6.57 12.48
CA ILE A 5 10.99 -7.90 12.51
C ILE A 5 9.50 -7.74 12.78
N ILE A 6 8.69 -8.34 11.92
CA ILE A 6 7.24 -8.32 12.00
C ILE A 6 6.77 -9.77 12.25
N PRO A 7 6.49 -10.15 13.50
CA PRO A 7 5.98 -11.49 13.79
C PRO A 7 4.57 -11.65 13.21
N SER A 8 4.22 -12.89 12.86
CA SER A 8 2.86 -13.23 12.49
C SER A 8 1.95 -13.10 13.70
N THR A 9 0.82 -12.41 13.54
CA THR A 9 -0.14 -12.19 14.62
C THR A 9 -1.30 -13.18 14.57
N LYS A 10 -1.52 -13.85 13.43
CA LYS A 10 -2.52 -14.91 13.26
C LYS A 10 -2.04 -15.98 12.30
N SER A 11 -2.46 -17.20 12.56
CA SER A 11 -2.21 -18.34 11.70
C SER A 11 -3.40 -19.28 11.71
N LEU A 12 -3.59 -20.05 10.63
CA LEU A 12 -4.65 -21.05 10.52
C LEU A 12 -4.26 -22.10 9.48
N THR A 13 -4.58 -23.37 9.69
CA THR A 13 -4.48 -24.41 8.66
C THR A 13 -5.85 -24.90 8.27
N VAL A 14 -6.11 -25.06 6.98
CA VAL A 14 -7.32 -25.68 6.42
C VAL A 14 -6.97 -26.96 5.68
N THR A 15 -7.89 -27.91 5.69
CA THR A 15 -7.70 -29.21 5.04
C THR A 15 -9.02 -29.81 4.56
N ASN A 16 -8.98 -30.53 3.44
CA ASN A 16 -10.12 -31.33 2.98
C ASN A 16 -10.42 -32.53 3.90
N LYS A 17 -9.57 -32.83 4.90
CA LYS A 17 -9.89 -33.80 5.96
C LYS A 17 -11.04 -33.33 6.85
N ILE A 18 -11.16 -32.02 7.04
CA ILE A 18 -12.19 -31.37 7.87
C ILE A 18 -12.77 -30.20 7.05
N PRO A 19 -13.57 -30.47 6.00
CA PRO A 19 -13.90 -29.47 4.98
C PRO A 19 -14.58 -28.20 5.51
N ASN A 20 -15.37 -28.34 6.58
CA ASN A 20 -16.13 -27.27 7.23
C ASN A 20 -15.48 -26.80 8.55
N GLY A 21 -14.23 -27.17 8.80
CA GLY A 21 -13.47 -26.76 9.97
C GLY A 21 -12.09 -26.23 9.60
N ASN A 22 -11.30 -25.92 10.61
CA ASN A 22 -9.90 -25.53 10.50
C ASN A 22 -9.10 -26.03 11.71
N ILE A 23 -7.79 -25.94 11.58
CA ILE A 23 -6.81 -26.30 12.61
C ILE A 23 -6.10 -25.00 13.00
N ASN A 24 -6.28 -24.59 14.24
CA ASN A 24 -5.59 -23.44 14.83
C ASN A 24 -4.83 -23.91 16.07
N GLU A 25 -3.69 -24.55 15.84
CA GLU A 25 -2.87 -25.17 16.88
C GLU A 25 -1.46 -24.57 16.89
N LYS A 26 -0.59 -25.09 17.78
CA LYS A 26 0.80 -24.64 17.94
C LYS A 26 1.64 -24.70 16.66
N ASN A 27 1.27 -25.57 15.71
CA ASN A 27 1.94 -25.74 14.43
C ASN A 27 0.97 -25.44 13.29
N ILE A 28 1.50 -24.88 12.21
CA ILE A 28 0.83 -24.85 10.90
C ILE A 28 1.34 -25.98 10.03
N THR A 29 0.47 -26.56 9.21
CA THR A 29 0.81 -27.69 8.33
C THR A 29 0.55 -27.34 6.88
N VAL A 30 1.50 -27.67 6.00
CA VAL A 30 1.42 -27.39 4.57
C VAL A 30 1.81 -28.64 3.80
N GLY A 31 1.07 -28.95 2.74
CA GLY A 31 1.37 -30.08 1.86
C GLY A 31 0.26 -31.12 1.83
N SER A 32 0.64 -32.39 1.83
CA SER A 32 -0.28 -33.52 1.72
C SER A 32 0.32 -34.80 2.29
N ASP A 33 -0.52 -35.51 3.03
CA ASP A 33 -0.22 -36.82 3.60
C ASP A 33 -0.57 -37.97 2.62
N GLY A 34 -0.91 -37.64 1.37
CA GLY A 34 -1.31 -38.58 0.32
C GLY A 34 -2.83 -38.78 0.22
N LEU A 35 -3.59 -38.44 1.26
CA LEU A 35 -5.06 -38.52 1.29
C LEU A 35 -5.69 -37.13 1.33
N TYR A 36 -5.10 -36.24 2.11
CA TYR A 36 -5.61 -34.92 2.40
C TYR A 36 -4.59 -33.83 2.07
N THR A 37 -5.10 -32.66 1.71
CA THR A 37 -4.31 -31.46 1.42
C THR A 37 -4.41 -30.50 2.58
N TYR A 38 -3.31 -29.79 2.85
CA TYR A 38 -3.18 -28.84 3.94
C TYR A 38 -2.60 -27.55 3.40
N SER A 39 -3.31 -26.44 3.65
CA SER A 39 -2.87 -25.08 3.30
C SER A 39 -2.93 -24.22 4.56
N SER A 40 -1.93 -23.38 4.74
CA SER A 40 -1.82 -22.56 5.96
C SER A 40 -1.81 -21.08 5.64
N PHE A 41 -2.51 -20.30 6.45
CA PHE A 41 -2.60 -18.85 6.37
C PHE A 41 -1.74 -18.22 7.46
N LEU A 42 -1.13 -17.08 7.14
CA LEU A 42 -0.41 -16.24 8.08
C LEU A 42 -0.83 -14.79 7.86
N PHE A 43 -1.00 -14.02 8.94
CA PHE A 43 -1.26 -12.58 8.90
C PHE A 43 -0.17 -11.81 9.61
N PHE A 44 0.18 -10.64 9.09
CA PHE A 44 1.24 -9.77 9.62
C PHE A 44 0.72 -8.35 9.80
N ASP A 45 0.89 -7.80 11.01
CA ASP A 45 0.59 -6.39 11.27
C ASP A 45 1.81 -5.52 10.97
N ILE A 46 1.74 -4.74 9.89
CA ILE A 46 2.82 -3.88 9.42
C ILE A 46 2.75 -2.45 9.95
N SER A 47 1.83 -2.14 10.86
CA SER A 47 1.63 -0.78 11.40
C SER A 47 2.88 -0.16 12.04
N LYS A 48 3.83 -0.99 12.47
CA LYS A 48 5.11 -0.55 13.05
C LYS A 48 6.12 -0.03 12.02
N VAL A 49 5.88 -0.25 10.74
CA VAL A 49 6.74 0.27 9.67
C VAL A 49 6.21 1.64 9.24
N PRO A 50 7.06 2.69 9.20
CA PRO A 50 6.64 4.02 8.81
C PRO A 50 5.95 4.06 7.45
N SER A 51 4.91 4.88 7.31
CA SER A 51 4.13 4.99 6.06
C SER A 51 4.95 5.53 4.88
N ASN A 52 6.02 6.29 5.14
CA ASN A 52 6.96 6.77 4.14
C ASN A 52 8.18 5.85 3.93
N ALA A 53 8.07 4.59 4.37
CA ALA A 53 9.11 3.58 4.16
C ALA A 53 9.10 3.08 2.70
N GLU A 54 10.28 3.07 2.09
CA GLU A 54 10.54 2.35 0.86
C GLU A 54 11.20 1.01 1.18
N ILE A 55 10.49 -0.08 0.86
CA ILE A 55 10.94 -1.45 1.14
C ILE A 55 12.01 -1.86 0.13
N SER A 56 13.21 -2.16 0.63
CA SER A 56 14.33 -2.64 -0.18
C SER A 56 14.43 -4.16 -0.20
N ASN A 57 14.04 -4.82 0.90
CA ASN A 57 13.99 -6.28 0.99
C ASN A 57 12.95 -6.71 2.03
N ALA A 58 12.27 -7.82 1.77
CA ALA A 58 11.47 -8.50 2.77
C ALA A 58 11.64 -10.02 2.68
N GLU A 59 11.91 -10.66 3.81
CA GLU A 59 12.15 -12.10 3.91
C GLU A 59 11.21 -12.71 4.95
N LEU A 60 10.40 -13.68 4.53
CA LEU A 60 9.65 -14.55 5.44
C LEU A 60 10.60 -15.59 6.03
N VAL A 61 10.51 -15.81 7.33
CA VAL A 61 11.22 -16.87 8.06
C VAL A 61 10.19 -17.79 8.70
N LEU A 62 10.27 -19.09 8.37
CA LEU A 62 9.47 -20.15 8.97
C LEU A 62 10.36 -21.11 9.74
N PHE A 63 9.95 -21.46 10.96
CA PHE A 63 10.68 -22.40 11.82
C PHE A 63 10.11 -23.81 11.69
N LYS A 64 10.96 -24.76 11.30
CA LYS A 64 10.58 -26.14 11.08
C LYS A 64 10.36 -26.85 12.40
N THR A 65 9.30 -27.64 12.46
CA THR A 65 8.99 -28.52 13.60
C THR A 65 9.16 -30.00 13.26
N ASP A 66 9.38 -30.31 11.98
CA ASP A 66 9.58 -31.66 11.45
C ASP A 66 10.55 -31.68 10.24
N ASN A 67 10.77 -32.89 9.70
CA ASN A 67 11.39 -33.14 8.39
C ASN A 67 12.78 -32.50 8.17
N PHE A 68 13.72 -32.72 9.10
CA PHE A 68 15.10 -32.20 9.05
C PHE A 68 16.02 -32.96 8.08
N TYR A 69 15.61 -33.07 6.83
CA TYR A 69 16.41 -33.64 5.75
C TYR A 69 16.36 -32.73 4.52
N LYS A 70 17.30 -32.90 3.60
CA LYS A 70 17.44 -32.05 2.42
C LYS A 70 16.72 -32.66 1.22
N ASP A 71 15.75 -31.94 0.67
CA ASP A 71 15.13 -32.22 -0.62
C ASP A 71 14.76 -30.87 -1.29
N ASN A 72 15.50 -30.52 -2.34
CA ASN A 72 15.35 -29.26 -3.04
C ASN A 72 14.28 -29.30 -4.14
N ILE A 73 13.66 -30.47 -4.39
CA ILE A 73 12.63 -30.62 -5.42
C ILE A 73 11.28 -30.15 -4.86
N LYS A 74 11.04 -30.42 -3.57
CA LYS A 74 9.79 -30.01 -2.91
C LYS A 74 9.73 -28.51 -2.71
N CYS A 75 8.58 -27.93 -3.01
CA CYS A 75 8.38 -26.49 -2.99
C CYS A 75 6.99 -26.13 -2.44
N ILE A 76 6.94 -25.07 -1.65
CA ILE A 76 5.72 -24.41 -1.18
C ILE A 76 5.61 -23.08 -1.91
N TYR A 77 4.42 -22.77 -2.43
CA TYR A 77 4.08 -21.45 -2.95
C TYR A 77 3.45 -20.58 -1.88
N ILE A 78 3.67 -19.28 -2.07
CA ILE A 78 3.21 -18.23 -1.18
C ILE A 78 2.45 -17.22 -2.01
N TYR A 79 1.17 -17.03 -1.71
CA TYR A 79 0.33 -16.06 -2.39
C TYR A 79 -0.22 -15.05 -1.38
N PRO A 80 -0.29 -13.75 -1.73
CA PRO A 80 -1.04 -12.79 -0.94
C PRO A 80 -2.55 -13.07 -1.00
N LEU A 81 -3.25 -12.69 0.05
CA LEU A 81 -4.72 -12.72 0.11
C LEU A 81 -5.29 -11.37 -0.31
N PHE A 82 -6.47 -11.38 -0.93
CA PHE A 82 -7.31 -10.18 -1.04
C PHE A 82 -8.19 -10.02 0.21
N ASP A 83 -8.69 -11.13 0.76
CA ASP A 83 -9.62 -11.14 1.89
C ASP A 83 -9.01 -11.57 3.22
N TYR A 84 -9.70 -11.20 4.30
CA TYR A 84 -9.36 -11.57 5.66
C TYR A 84 -9.74 -13.02 5.98
N PHE A 85 -8.88 -13.71 6.74
CA PHE A 85 -9.17 -15.03 7.27
C PHE A 85 -9.46 -14.97 8.77
N SER A 86 -10.35 -15.84 9.23
CA SER A 86 -10.82 -15.88 10.62
C SER A 86 -11.06 -17.32 11.08
N THR A 87 -11.62 -17.48 12.28
CA THR A 87 -12.10 -18.79 12.77
C THR A 87 -13.19 -19.42 11.89
N PHE A 88 -13.80 -18.65 10.97
CA PHE A 88 -14.79 -19.15 10.00
C PHE A 88 -14.19 -19.53 8.65
N THR A 89 -12.88 -19.35 8.46
CA THR A 89 -12.19 -19.82 7.26
C THR A 89 -12.07 -21.34 7.31
N THR A 90 -12.50 -22.01 6.26
CA THR A 90 -12.50 -23.48 6.15
C THR A 90 -12.04 -23.89 4.75
N TYR A 91 -11.88 -25.19 4.49
CA TYR A 91 -11.52 -25.65 3.15
C TYR A 91 -12.60 -25.30 2.10
N ASN A 92 -13.87 -25.32 2.50
CA ASN A 92 -15.00 -24.95 1.63
C ASN A 92 -15.32 -23.44 1.63
N ASN A 93 -14.64 -22.65 2.48
CA ASN A 93 -14.83 -21.21 2.61
C ASN A 93 -13.48 -20.52 2.74
N LEU A 94 -12.73 -20.48 1.63
CA LEU A 94 -11.40 -19.88 1.54
C LEU A 94 -11.51 -18.37 1.26
N PRO A 95 -10.63 -17.54 1.84
CA PRO A 95 -10.49 -16.15 1.42
C PRO A 95 -10.01 -16.09 -0.04
N GLU A 96 -10.33 -15.02 -0.75
CA GLU A 96 -9.85 -14.83 -2.12
C GLU A 96 -8.31 -14.68 -2.16
N ILE A 97 -7.67 -15.38 -3.10
CA ILE A 97 -6.21 -15.50 -3.22
C ILE A 97 -5.75 -14.77 -4.48
N ASN A 98 -4.71 -13.95 -4.35
CA ASN A 98 -4.07 -13.29 -5.48
C ASN A 98 -2.99 -14.20 -6.10
N HIS A 99 -3.31 -14.83 -7.22
CA HIS A 99 -2.39 -15.70 -7.95
C HIS A 99 -1.43 -14.96 -8.91
N ILE A 100 -1.58 -13.65 -9.09
CA ILE A 100 -0.74 -12.84 -10.00
C ILE A 100 0.69 -12.70 -9.43
N ILE A 101 0.80 -12.68 -8.10
CA ILE A 101 2.06 -12.46 -7.39
C ILE A 101 2.33 -13.65 -6.50
N GLN A 102 3.52 -14.24 -6.68
CA GLN A 102 3.91 -15.44 -5.94
C GLN A 102 5.30 -15.29 -5.34
N GLY A 103 5.45 -15.84 -4.13
CA GLY A 103 6.72 -16.26 -3.57
C GLY A 103 6.81 -17.79 -3.56
N SER A 104 8.00 -18.30 -3.27
CA SER A 104 8.19 -19.75 -3.08
C SER A 104 9.33 -20.02 -2.09
N LEU A 105 9.30 -21.21 -1.49
CA LEU A 105 10.38 -21.71 -0.66
C LEU A 105 10.52 -23.23 -0.79
N HIS A 106 11.71 -23.73 -0.47
CA HIS A 106 12.02 -25.16 -0.40
C HIS A 106 12.09 -25.57 1.07
N PRO A 107 11.07 -26.27 1.60
CA PRO A 107 10.93 -26.44 3.04
C PRO A 107 11.81 -27.56 3.59
N LEU A 108 12.16 -28.56 2.78
CA LEU A 108 12.89 -29.74 3.22
C LEU A 108 14.39 -29.43 3.21
N THR A 109 14.86 -28.91 4.33
CA THR A 109 16.29 -28.67 4.60
C THR A 109 16.69 -29.24 5.96
N SER A 110 17.99 -29.47 6.17
CA SER A 110 18.53 -29.84 7.49
C SER A 110 18.59 -28.67 8.48
N LYS A 111 18.24 -27.45 8.06
CA LYS A 111 18.24 -26.26 8.94
C LYS A 111 16.97 -26.22 9.79
N ILE A 112 17.04 -25.49 10.91
CA ILE A 112 15.89 -25.26 11.79
C ILE A 112 14.86 -24.29 11.20
N SER A 113 15.27 -23.47 10.23
CA SER A 113 14.41 -22.48 9.59
C SER A 113 14.64 -22.46 8.09
N VAL A 114 13.62 -22.00 7.38
CA VAL A 114 13.62 -21.77 5.93
C VAL A 114 13.12 -20.36 5.65
N THR A 115 13.61 -19.79 4.56
CA THR A 115 13.30 -18.40 4.21
C THR A 115 12.73 -18.29 2.80
N ALA A 116 11.95 -17.24 2.58
CA ALA A 116 11.38 -16.89 1.28
C ALA A 116 11.48 -15.39 1.04
N ASN A 117 11.86 -15.00 -0.17
CA ASN A 117 11.81 -13.59 -0.56
C ASN A 117 10.37 -13.16 -0.80
N LEU A 118 9.86 -12.25 0.03
CA LEU A 118 8.53 -11.65 -0.09
C LEU A 118 8.57 -10.16 -0.45
N THR A 119 9.71 -9.65 -0.93
CA THR A 119 9.89 -8.20 -1.20
C THR A 119 8.76 -7.63 -2.05
N LYS A 120 8.37 -8.31 -3.14
CA LYS A 120 7.29 -7.84 -4.01
C LYS A 120 5.93 -7.79 -3.30
N ILE A 121 5.60 -8.82 -2.53
CA ILE A 121 4.33 -8.92 -1.78
C ILE A 121 4.28 -7.82 -0.72
N VAL A 122 5.34 -7.69 0.08
CA VAL A 122 5.41 -6.71 1.17
C VAL A 122 5.42 -5.29 0.63
N SER A 123 6.16 -4.99 -0.45
CA SER A 123 6.14 -3.66 -1.07
C SER A 123 4.74 -3.21 -1.50
N LEU A 124 3.89 -4.13 -1.96
CA LEU A 124 2.51 -3.82 -2.34
C LEU A 124 1.61 -3.56 -1.14
N TRP A 125 1.89 -4.20 -0.01
CA TRP A 125 1.21 -3.86 1.24
C TRP A 125 1.43 -2.40 1.65
N PHE A 126 2.61 -1.82 1.38
CA PHE A 126 2.92 -0.42 1.68
C PHE A 126 2.40 0.56 0.64
N ARG A 127 2.24 0.13 -0.61
CA ARG A 127 1.66 0.93 -1.69
C ARG A 127 0.12 0.90 -1.71
N ASN A 128 -0.51 0.47 -0.61
CA ASN A 128 -1.96 0.39 -0.42
C ASN A 128 -2.75 -0.33 -1.53
N SER A 129 -2.09 -1.18 -2.34
CA SER A 129 -2.72 -1.91 -3.44
C SER A 129 -3.31 -3.26 -3.01
N LEU A 130 -3.03 -3.68 -1.77
CA LEU A 130 -3.56 -4.89 -1.13
C LEU A 130 -4.02 -4.49 0.27
N SER A 131 -5.33 -4.46 0.51
CA SER A 131 -5.91 -4.13 1.81
C SER A 131 -5.52 -5.18 2.87
N ASN A 132 -5.41 -6.45 2.48
CA ASN A 132 -5.05 -7.55 3.36
C ASN A 132 -3.54 -7.80 3.42
N LYS A 133 -3.03 -8.02 4.65
CA LYS A 133 -1.60 -8.31 4.96
C LYS A 133 -1.35 -9.79 5.25
N GLY A 134 -2.21 -10.63 4.72
CA GLY A 134 -2.20 -12.07 4.85
C GLY A 134 -1.60 -12.75 3.64
N ILE A 135 -1.05 -13.93 3.89
CA ILE A 135 -0.54 -14.84 2.87
C ILE A 135 -1.10 -16.24 3.11
N ILE A 136 -1.19 -17.02 2.03
CA ILE A 136 -1.40 -18.47 2.07
C ILE A 136 -0.12 -19.19 1.66
N LEU A 137 0.22 -20.23 2.41
CA LEU A 137 1.23 -21.24 2.12
C LEU A 137 0.49 -22.48 1.59
N CYS A 138 0.71 -22.81 0.33
CA CYS A 138 0.10 -23.98 -0.29
C CYS A 138 1.10 -24.69 -1.21
N LYS A 139 0.85 -25.96 -1.46
CA LYS A 139 1.72 -26.79 -2.32
C LYS A 139 1.30 -26.67 -3.79
N LYS A 140 2.22 -27.02 -4.70
CA LYS A 140 1.89 -27.37 -6.10
C LYS A 140 1.59 -28.85 -6.30
N ASN A 141 2.41 -29.71 -5.68
CA ASN A 141 2.43 -31.16 -5.91
C ASN A 141 2.02 -31.94 -4.66
N ASN A 142 1.50 -33.15 -4.84
CA ASN A 142 0.80 -33.92 -3.80
C ASN A 142 1.69 -34.79 -2.89
N ASP A 143 3.00 -34.63 -2.91
CA ASP A 143 3.93 -35.70 -2.51
C ASP A 143 4.75 -35.44 -1.23
N PHE A 144 4.47 -34.37 -0.49
CA PHE A 144 5.09 -34.14 0.82
C PHE A 144 4.18 -33.33 1.75
N ILE A 145 4.42 -33.47 3.05
CA ILE A 145 3.81 -32.69 4.12
C ILE A 145 4.91 -32.19 5.05
N THR A 146 4.76 -30.98 5.58
CA THR A 146 5.68 -30.41 6.56
C THR A 146 4.96 -29.43 7.47
N SER A 147 5.54 -29.19 8.65
CA SER A 147 4.95 -28.36 9.68
C SER A 147 5.93 -27.31 10.20
N PHE A 148 5.40 -26.12 10.44
CA PHE A 148 6.14 -25.00 11.02
C PHE A 148 5.49 -24.53 12.32
N GLY A 149 6.23 -23.79 13.14
CA GLY A 149 5.63 -23.07 14.26
C GLY A 149 4.54 -22.10 13.77
N SER A 150 3.50 -21.93 14.58
CA SER A 150 2.36 -21.06 14.30
C SER A 150 2.48 -19.68 14.98
N ALA A 151 1.55 -18.77 14.69
CA ALA A 151 1.43 -17.49 15.40
C ALA A 151 1.02 -17.65 16.88
N ILE A 152 0.37 -18.76 17.23
CA ILE A 152 -0.08 -19.06 18.59
C ILE A 152 0.84 -20.05 19.32
N CYS A 153 2.03 -20.33 18.77
CA CYS A 153 3.00 -21.22 19.40
C CYS A 153 3.40 -20.65 20.76
N SER A 154 3.40 -21.50 21.80
CA SER A 154 3.84 -21.10 23.14
C SER A 154 5.33 -20.73 23.18
N ASP A 155 6.13 -21.40 22.34
CA ASP A 155 7.51 -21.02 22.10
C ASP A 155 7.58 -19.89 21.06
N LYS A 156 7.79 -18.67 21.55
CA LYS A 156 7.87 -17.46 20.72
C LYS A 156 9.04 -17.49 19.73
N TYR A 157 10.04 -18.34 19.94
CA TYR A 157 11.16 -18.50 18.99
C TYR A 157 10.76 -19.29 17.74
N LEU A 158 9.60 -19.96 17.76
CA LEU A 158 9.06 -20.67 16.60
C LEU A 158 8.00 -19.87 15.84
N THR A 159 7.63 -18.68 16.33
CA THR A 159 6.66 -17.81 15.65
C THR A 159 7.20 -17.33 14.29
N PRO A 160 6.49 -17.57 13.18
CA PRO A 160 6.85 -17.04 11.87
C PRO A 160 6.98 -15.52 11.90
N PHE A 161 7.93 -14.98 11.15
CA PHE A 161 8.07 -13.53 11.02
C PHE A 161 8.55 -13.10 9.64
N ILE A 162 8.32 -11.83 9.31
CA ILE A 162 8.93 -11.18 8.16
C ILE A 162 10.00 -10.22 8.66
N LYS A 163 11.21 -10.36 8.14
CA LYS A 163 12.29 -9.38 8.29
C LYS A 163 12.19 -8.39 7.14
N VAL A 164 11.87 -7.13 7.45
CA VAL A 164 11.74 -6.05 6.48
C VAL A 164 12.94 -5.12 6.59
N VAL A 165 13.59 -4.84 5.48
CA VAL A 165 14.62 -3.81 5.34
C VAL A 165 14.05 -2.67 4.51
N TYR A 166 14.18 -1.45 5.02
CA TYR A 166 13.59 -0.27 4.40
C TYR A 166 14.48 0.97 4.57
N SER A 167 14.19 1.99 3.77
CA SER A 167 14.69 3.34 3.94
C SER A 167 13.54 4.31 4.10
N ILE A 168 13.77 5.42 4.80
CA ILE A 168 12.79 6.49 4.89
C ILE A 168 12.99 7.39 3.68
N LYS A 169 11.93 7.63 2.91
CA LYS A 169 11.98 8.74 1.94
C LYS A 169 11.84 10.04 2.72
N ASN A 170 12.89 10.85 2.69
CA ASN A 170 12.83 12.22 3.17
C ASN A 170 11.91 13.01 2.23
N THR A 171 10.89 13.63 2.79
CA THR A 171 10.01 14.57 2.10
C THR A 171 10.83 15.74 1.56
N ILE A 172 10.56 16.15 0.31
CA ILE A 172 11.22 17.31 -0.31
C ILE A 172 10.82 18.59 0.44
N ILE A 173 11.81 19.46 0.66
CA ILE A 173 11.70 20.81 1.21
C ILE A 173 11.28 21.75 0.08
N ILE A 174 10.26 22.58 0.30
CA ILE A 174 9.75 23.56 -0.68
C ILE A 174 10.76 24.71 -0.84
N HIS A 175 11.07 25.07 -2.09
CA HIS A 175 11.68 26.37 -2.43
C HIS A 175 10.62 27.32 -2.98
N GLU A 176 10.51 28.51 -2.38
CA GLU A 176 9.66 29.60 -2.87
C GLU A 176 10.20 30.17 -4.18
N ASN A 177 9.34 30.40 -5.16
CA ASN A 177 9.60 31.37 -6.23
C ASN A 177 8.30 32.08 -6.59
N SER A 178 8.16 33.30 -6.08
CA SER A 178 7.07 34.23 -6.37
C SER A 178 7.39 35.03 -7.65
N ASN A 179 6.70 34.73 -8.76
CA ASN A 179 6.56 35.68 -9.87
C ASN A 179 5.14 35.58 -10.44
N PRO A 180 4.32 36.67 -10.39
CA PRO A 180 2.98 36.67 -10.97
C PRO A 180 3.04 36.79 -12.50
N MET A 181 2.30 35.95 -13.20
CA MET A 181 2.15 36.01 -14.66
C MET A 181 1.09 37.06 -15.06
N LYS A 182 1.39 37.87 -16.08
CA LYS A 182 0.55 38.97 -16.58
C LYS A 182 -0.44 38.45 -17.64
N VAL A 183 -1.75 38.52 -17.38
CA VAL A 183 -2.79 38.17 -18.36
C VAL A 183 -2.97 39.32 -19.36
N ILE A 184 -2.80 39.06 -20.65
CA ILE A 184 -3.09 40.00 -21.75
C ILE A 184 -4.50 39.69 -22.26
N TYR A 185 -5.42 40.63 -22.07
CA TYR A 185 -6.76 40.58 -22.69
C TYR A 185 -6.68 40.98 -24.16
N SER A 186 -7.15 40.11 -25.05
CA SER A 186 -7.44 40.47 -26.45
C SER A 186 -8.96 40.66 -26.60
N PRO A 187 -9.46 41.87 -26.93
CA PRO A 187 -10.89 42.09 -27.15
C PRO A 187 -11.41 41.29 -28.35
N CYS A 188 -12.66 40.83 -28.26
CA CYS A 188 -13.34 40.05 -29.29
C CYS A 188 -13.56 40.89 -30.58
N PRO A 189 -13.49 40.32 -31.80
CA PRO A 189 -13.49 41.10 -33.05
C PRO A 189 -14.88 41.46 -33.60
N CYS A 190 -15.95 41.30 -32.82
CA CYS A 190 -17.32 41.54 -33.30
C CYS A 190 -17.83 42.93 -32.86
N ASN A 191 -18.05 43.80 -33.85
CA ASN A 191 -18.83 45.02 -33.73
C ASN A 191 -20.27 44.67 -33.31
N CYS A 192 -20.56 44.73 -32.01
CA CYS A 192 -21.93 44.71 -31.50
C CYS A 192 -22.36 46.15 -31.15
N PRO A 193 -23.55 46.61 -31.60
CA PRO A 193 -24.04 47.96 -31.31
C PRO A 193 -24.29 48.14 -29.81
N SER A 194 -23.78 49.25 -29.29
CA SER A 194 -23.78 49.62 -27.88
C SER A 194 -25.19 49.73 -27.30
N TYR A 195 -25.57 48.75 -26.48
CA TYR A 195 -26.56 48.99 -25.44
C TYR A 195 -25.92 49.85 -24.33
N PRO A 196 -26.67 50.72 -23.64
CA PRO A 196 -26.15 51.41 -22.47
C PRO A 196 -25.68 50.38 -21.45
N ASN A 197 -24.40 50.46 -21.08
CA ASN A 197 -23.76 49.50 -20.19
C ASN A 197 -24.58 49.37 -18.90
N PRO A 198 -24.97 48.14 -18.49
CA PRO A 198 -25.44 47.92 -17.13
C PRO A 198 -24.34 48.34 -16.13
N PRO A 199 -24.70 48.71 -14.88
CA PRO A 199 -23.73 49.08 -13.85
C PRO A 199 -22.64 48.01 -13.79
N ILE A 200 -21.38 48.46 -13.91
CA ILE A 200 -20.21 47.60 -13.89
C ILE A 200 -20.28 46.77 -12.61
N PRO A 201 -20.41 45.43 -12.70
CA PRO A 201 -20.38 44.59 -11.51
C PRO A 201 -19.06 44.84 -10.76
N PRO A 202 -19.06 44.78 -9.42
CA PRO A 202 -17.83 44.98 -8.65
C PRO A 202 -16.73 44.06 -9.21
N ALA A 203 -15.53 44.63 -9.38
CA ALA A 203 -14.39 43.90 -9.94
C ALA A 203 -14.22 42.58 -9.18
N PRO A 204 -14.07 41.44 -9.87
CA PRO A 204 -13.92 40.15 -9.22
C PRO A 204 -12.73 40.20 -8.25
N PRO A 205 -12.84 39.55 -7.07
CA PRO A 205 -11.76 39.52 -6.10
C PRO A 205 -10.49 38.95 -6.75
N VAL A 206 -9.38 39.66 -6.59
CA VAL A 206 -8.08 39.23 -7.13
C VAL A 206 -7.63 38.00 -6.35
N PRO A 207 -7.43 36.83 -6.99
CA PRO A 207 -7.00 35.63 -6.30
C PRO A 207 -5.51 35.72 -5.94
N THR A 208 -5.14 35.10 -4.80
CA THR A 208 -3.76 34.72 -4.55
C THR A 208 -3.52 33.34 -5.18
N ILE A 209 -2.52 33.20 -6.06
CA ILE A 209 -2.17 31.89 -6.62
C ILE A 209 -1.08 31.24 -5.77
N ARG A 210 -1.34 30.00 -5.36
CA ARG A 210 -0.38 29.15 -4.64
C ARG A 210 0.06 28.01 -5.53
N ARG A 211 1.37 27.97 -5.81
CA ARG A 211 1.99 26.92 -6.58
C ARG A 211 2.55 25.86 -5.64
N VAL A 212 2.03 24.64 -5.73
CA VAL A 212 2.44 23.48 -4.94
C VAL A 212 3.15 22.49 -5.84
N GLU A 213 4.41 22.21 -5.56
CA GLU A 213 5.14 21.14 -6.23
C GLU A 213 4.77 19.80 -5.61
N VAL A 214 4.38 18.84 -6.45
CA VAL A 214 4.12 17.47 -6.04
C VAL A 214 5.04 16.54 -6.82
N THR A 215 5.83 15.80 -6.06
CA THR A 215 6.68 14.73 -6.58
C THR A 215 6.25 13.40 -6.00
N GLY A 216 6.30 12.33 -6.79
CA GLY A 216 5.86 11.02 -6.36
C GLY A 216 6.06 9.95 -7.41
N ILE A 217 5.59 8.74 -7.12
CA ILE A 217 5.65 7.62 -8.07
C ILE A 217 4.33 6.86 -8.00
N VAL A 218 3.71 6.68 -9.16
CA VAL A 218 2.52 5.83 -9.35
C VAL A 218 2.99 4.44 -9.74
N ALA A 219 2.40 3.43 -9.09
CA ALA A 219 2.81 2.04 -9.29
C ALA A 219 2.51 1.56 -10.73
N PRO A 220 3.28 0.61 -11.26
CA PRO A 220 2.91 -0.10 -12.49
C PRO A 220 1.49 -0.68 -12.42
N PHE A 221 0.81 -0.74 -13.56
CA PHE A 221 -0.51 -1.31 -13.71
C PHE A 221 -1.55 -0.77 -12.71
N SER A 222 -1.53 0.54 -12.46
CA SER A 222 -2.43 1.16 -11.49
C SER A 222 -2.91 2.54 -11.93
N ILE A 223 -4.06 2.96 -11.42
CA ILE A 223 -4.56 4.33 -11.56
C ILE A 223 -4.54 4.94 -10.16
N TYR A 224 -3.92 6.11 -10.01
CA TYR A 224 -3.83 6.82 -8.74
C TYR A 224 -4.55 8.16 -8.81
N VAL A 225 -5.43 8.42 -7.85
CA VAL A 225 -6.12 9.71 -7.70
C VAL A 225 -5.48 10.45 -6.53
N ILE A 226 -5.16 11.71 -6.74
CA ILE A 226 -4.57 12.61 -5.74
C ILE A 226 -5.50 13.78 -5.47
N ILE A 227 -5.48 14.26 -4.23
CA ILE A 227 -6.09 15.49 -3.75
C ILE A 227 -5.01 16.27 -3.01
N VAL A 228 -4.68 17.45 -3.52
CA VAL A 228 -3.78 18.41 -2.86
C VAL A 228 -4.67 19.44 -2.18
N THR A 229 -4.60 19.52 -0.85
CA THR A 229 -5.39 20.43 -0.04
C THR A 229 -4.50 21.52 0.53
N LEU A 230 -4.90 22.77 0.35
CA LEU A 230 -4.32 23.95 0.96
C LEU A 230 -5.32 24.50 1.99
N SER A 231 -4.92 24.52 3.26
CA SER A 231 -5.68 25.12 4.35
C SER A 231 -5.08 26.47 4.71
N VAL A 232 -5.87 27.54 4.65
CA VAL A 232 -5.47 28.90 5.00
C VAL A 232 -6.19 29.30 6.29
N THR A 233 -5.42 29.49 7.36
CA THR A 233 -5.94 29.99 8.64
C THR A 233 -5.84 31.52 8.64
N ARG A 234 -7.00 32.18 8.66
CA ARG A 234 -7.12 33.64 8.62
C ARG A 234 -6.67 34.27 9.93
N SER A 235 -5.68 35.16 9.85
CA SER A 235 -5.10 35.89 10.98
C SER A 235 -6.13 36.63 11.84
N ASN A 236 -7.09 37.29 11.18
CA ASN A 236 -8.05 38.17 11.84
C ASN A 236 -9.21 37.43 12.53
N THR A 237 -9.53 36.22 12.08
CA THR A 237 -10.74 35.49 12.52
C THR A 237 -10.45 34.10 13.08
N GLY A 238 -9.26 33.54 12.84
CA GLY A 238 -8.93 32.15 13.10
C GLY A 238 -9.70 31.17 12.20
N HIS A 239 -10.48 31.65 11.23
CA HIS A 239 -11.23 30.81 10.31
C HIS A 239 -10.30 30.03 9.37
N ILE A 240 -10.63 28.78 9.07
CA ILE A 240 -9.82 27.93 8.20
C ILE A 240 -10.57 27.73 6.88
N ASP A 241 -10.04 28.33 5.81
CA ASP A 241 -10.49 28.09 4.45
C ASP A 241 -9.73 26.90 3.86
N ASN A 242 -10.44 25.97 3.20
CA ASN A 242 -9.81 24.83 2.53
C ASN A 242 -10.02 24.91 1.02
N TYR A 243 -8.91 24.85 0.29
CA TYR A 243 -8.87 24.82 -1.16
C TYR A 243 -8.26 23.50 -1.60
N TYR A 244 -8.74 22.92 -2.68
CA TYR A 244 -8.19 21.67 -3.17
C TYR A 244 -8.14 21.59 -4.69
N VAL A 245 -7.20 20.80 -5.17
CA VAL A 245 -7.11 20.37 -6.57
C VAL A 245 -6.96 18.87 -6.60
N THR A 246 -7.62 18.25 -7.57
CA THR A 246 -7.59 16.80 -7.77
C THR A 246 -6.95 16.46 -9.10
N ASP A 247 -6.24 15.35 -9.15
CA ASP A 247 -5.66 14.84 -10.38
C ASP A 247 -5.72 13.31 -10.44
N GLN A 248 -5.60 12.76 -11.64
CA GLN A 248 -5.56 11.32 -11.85
C GLN A 248 -4.35 10.97 -12.72
N TYR A 249 -3.56 10.02 -12.23
CA TYR A 249 -2.44 9.44 -12.94
C TYR A 249 -2.80 8.04 -13.38
N ASP A 250 -2.94 7.85 -14.69
CA ASP A 250 -3.19 6.54 -15.27
C ASP A 250 -1.85 5.88 -15.66
N ASN A 251 -1.49 4.84 -14.91
CA ASN A 251 -0.37 3.95 -15.23
C ASN A 251 -0.85 2.50 -15.41
N SER A 252 -2.11 2.31 -15.82
CA SER A 252 -2.77 1.00 -15.88
C SER A 252 -2.20 0.07 -16.95
N THR A 253 -1.58 0.61 -17.99
CA THR A 253 -1.05 -0.16 -19.14
C THR A 253 0.47 -0.36 -19.09
N SER A 254 1.15 0.28 -18.15
CA SER A 254 2.62 0.23 -18.07
C SER A 254 3.11 -0.67 -16.96
N SER A 255 4.16 -1.44 -17.27
CA SER A 255 4.93 -2.23 -16.31
C SER A 255 6.00 -1.40 -15.57
N THR A 256 6.24 -0.16 -16.01
CA THR A 256 7.18 0.76 -15.36
C THR A 256 6.44 1.75 -14.45
N PRO A 257 7.02 2.16 -13.31
CA PRO A 257 6.41 3.18 -12.46
C PRO A 257 6.36 4.54 -13.18
N LEU A 258 5.26 5.28 -12.99
CA LEU A 258 5.08 6.61 -13.54
C LEU A 258 5.50 7.66 -12.50
N ALA A 259 6.52 8.45 -12.82
CA ALA A 259 6.94 9.55 -11.97
C ALA A 259 5.89 10.68 -12.00
N ILE A 260 5.53 11.16 -10.82
CA ILE A 260 4.84 12.43 -10.65
C ILE A 260 5.92 13.48 -10.41
N ASP A 261 5.95 14.50 -11.25
CA ASP A 261 6.74 15.70 -11.11
C ASP A 261 5.91 16.83 -11.74
N LYS A 262 5.03 17.44 -10.93
CA LYS A 262 4.01 18.36 -11.41
C LYS A 262 3.76 19.48 -10.40
N PHE A 263 3.59 20.68 -10.94
CA PHE A 263 3.12 21.84 -10.19
C PHE A 263 1.60 21.97 -10.26
N TYR A 264 0.99 22.25 -9.12
CA TYR A 264 -0.42 22.55 -8.97
C TYR A 264 -0.61 24.00 -8.57
N ASP A 265 -1.36 24.74 -9.38
CA ASP A 265 -1.72 26.12 -9.08
C ASP A 265 -3.11 26.15 -8.43
N ILE A 266 -3.17 26.55 -7.15
CA ILE A 266 -4.38 26.65 -6.33
C ILE A 266 -4.73 28.13 -6.16
N ALA A 267 -5.95 28.52 -6.55
CA ALA A 267 -6.44 29.88 -6.36
C ALA A 267 -7.09 30.05 -4.99
N VAL A 268 -6.54 30.95 -4.17
CA VAL A 268 -7.08 31.34 -2.87
C VAL A 268 -7.94 32.59 -3.04
N ILE A 269 -9.23 32.45 -2.77
CA ILE A 269 -10.24 33.51 -2.82
C ILE A 269 -11.06 33.46 -1.53
N PRO A 270 -11.17 34.57 -0.76
CA PRO A 270 -10.60 35.89 -1.01
C PRO A 270 -9.07 35.93 -0.86
N GLN A 271 -8.46 36.98 -1.43
CA GLN A 271 -7.01 37.24 -1.37
C GLN A 271 -6.50 37.10 0.07
N GLU A 272 -5.31 36.50 0.21
CA GLU A 272 -4.67 36.37 1.51
C GLU A 272 -4.23 37.71 2.10
N ASN A 273 -4.30 37.78 3.43
CA ASN A 273 -3.89 38.95 4.19
C ASN A 273 -2.56 38.70 4.90
N PRO A 274 -1.77 39.76 5.18
CA PRO A 274 -0.59 39.65 6.03
C PRO A 274 -0.92 38.99 7.37
N GLY A 275 -0.22 37.89 7.70
CA GLY A 275 -0.39 37.13 8.93
C GLY A 275 -1.24 35.86 8.79
N ASP A 276 -1.91 35.63 7.66
CA ASP A 276 -2.54 34.34 7.38
C ASP A 276 -1.47 33.23 7.39
N THR A 277 -1.85 32.03 7.84
CA THR A 277 -0.93 30.87 7.89
C THR A 277 -1.46 29.74 7.02
N GLU A 278 -0.55 29.03 6.37
CA GLU A 278 -0.88 27.99 5.39
C GLU A 278 -0.44 26.61 5.86
N ASN A 279 -1.26 25.61 5.57
CA ASN A 279 -0.91 24.20 5.72
C ASN A 279 -1.27 23.44 4.45
N ILE A 280 -0.32 22.68 3.92
CA ILE A 280 -0.55 21.84 2.75
C ILE A 280 -0.64 20.40 3.22
N SER A 281 -1.70 19.70 2.81
CA SER A 281 -1.84 18.27 3.00
C SER A 281 -2.13 17.58 1.67
N LEU A 282 -1.61 16.37 1.53
CA LEU A 282 -1.76 15.55 0.35
C LEU A 282 -2.49 14.27 0.75
N SER A 283 -3.52 13.94 0.01
CA SER A 283 -4.29 12.70 0.18
C SER A 283 -4.52 12.05 -1.18
N GLY A 284 -4.69 10.74 -1.21
CA GLY A 284 -4.86 10.02 -2.47
C GLY A 284 -5.02 8.52 -2.27
N SER A 285 -5.46 7.85 -3.33
CA SER A 285 -5.73 6.43 -3.32
C SER A 285 -5.61 5.83 -4.72
N TYR A 286 -5.24 4.55 -4.78
CA TYR A 286 -5.36 3.77 -6.00
C TYR A 286 -6.83 3.45 -6.29
N LYS A 287 -7.22 3.53 -7.55
CA LYS A 287 -8.54 3.11 -8.03
C LYS A 287 -8.52 1.59 -8.22
N GLY A 288 -9.45 0.90 -7.55
CA GLY A 288 -9.70 -0.54 -7.71
C GLY A 288 -10.47 -0.87 -8.98
#